data_AF-A0A928CFJ1-F1
#
_entry.id   AF-A0A928CFJ1-F1
#
_cell.length_a   1.000
_cell.length_b   1.000
_cell.length_c   1.000
_cell.angle_alpha   90.00
_cell.angle_beta   90.00
_cell.angle_gamma   90.00
#
_symmetry.space_group_name_H-M   'P 1'
#
loop_
_entity.id
_entity.type
_entity.pdbx_description
1 polymer ?
#
loop_
_entity_poly.entity_id
_entity_poly.type
_entity_poly.pdbx_seq_one_letter_code
_entity_poly.pdbx_strand_id
1 'polypeptide(L)'
;MSENKQVKSNRERYNERLKAKYPDREFVDDEALFGQINDDYDNYDQELSNYQEREKSLSDLFSSNPRSAAFLMDWRNGEDPIIGMIRKFGDDFKAVLDDPKKQEAFAAASKEYAERVAQEKDFEEQYQKNITETLVTIENLQKEESIDDSEIDDIMAFLIGIMKDAILGKFSKESILMARKAINHDVDVEIADHEGEVRGRNSKIKENLRKSRQNDGTHQLNGQNGGVNIRQKPKTMFDLANEAM
;
A
#
# COMPACT_ATOMS: atom_id res chain seq x y z
N MET A 1 -63.92 -26.75 -1.08
CA MET A 1 -62.82 -26.02 -1.74
C MET A 1 -61.57 -26.84 -1.54
N SER A 2 -61.15 -27.61 -2.54
CA SER A 2 -59.96 -28.45 -2.44
C SER A 2 -58.74 -27.62 -2.84
N GLU A 3 -57.79 -27.44 -1.92
CA GLU A 3 -56.49 -26.81 -2.21
C GLU A 3 -55.77 -27.64 -3.28
N ASN A 4 -55.71 -27.10 -4.50
CA ASN A 4 -54.92 -27.66 -5.58
C ASN A 4 -53.45 -27.31 -5.30
N LYS A 5 -52.72 -28.19 -4.61
CA LYS A 5 -51.26 -28.07 -4.47
C LYS A 5 -50.65 -28.16 -5.87
N GLN A 6 -50.25 -27.02 -6.43
CA GLN A 6 -49.42 -26.99 -7.64
C GLN A 6 -48.17 -27.82 -7.38
N VAL A 7 -48.09 -29.00 -8.00
CA VAL A 7 -46.90 -29.84 -7.96
C VAL A 7 -45.87 -29.14 -8.85
N LYS A 8 -44.84 -28.56 -8.23
CA LYS A 8 -43.74 -27.90 -8.96
C LYS A 8 -43.14 -28.85 -9.99
N SER A 9 -42.89 -28.34 -11.20
CA SER A 9 -42.24 -29.10 -12.26
C SER A 9 -40.81 -29.48 -11.86
N ASN A 10 -40.30 -30.60 -12.40
CA ASN A 10 -38.90 -31.00 -12.18
C ASN A 10 -37.93 -29.86 -12.55
N ARG A 11 -38.20 -29.16 -13.66
CA ARG A 11 -37.40 -28.01 -14.10
C ARG A 11 -37.38 -26.88 -13.06
N GLU A 12 -38.52 -26.56 -12.47
CA GLU A 12 -38.64 -25.52 -11.45
C GLU A 12 -37.84 -25.89 -10.19
N ARG A 13 -37.90 -27.15 -9.77
CA ARG A 13 -37.12 -27.65 -8.62
C ARG A 13 -35.62 -27.60 -8.85
N TYR A 14 -35.15 -27.89 -10.07
CA TYR A 14 -33.74 -27.80 -10.43
C TYR A 14 -33.26 -26.34 -10.51
N ASN A 15 -34.05 -25.46 -11.12
CA ASN A 15 -33.74 -24.03 -11.18
C ASN A 15 -33.68 -23.41 -9.79
N GLU A 16 -34.55 -23.80 -8.86
CA GLU A 16 -34.49 -23.36 -7.46
C GLU A 16 -33.17 -23.78 -6.78
N ARG A 17 -32.71 -25.01 -7.00
CA ARG A 17 -31.43 -25.49 -6.45
C ARG A 17 -30.23 -24.74 -7.04
N LEU A 18 -30.23 -24.51 -8.36
CA LEU A 18 -29.15 -23.78 -9.01
C LEU A 18 -29.12 -22.31 -8.62
N LYS A 19 -30.27 -21.63 -8.48
CA LYS A 19 -30.33 -20.27 -7.94
C LYS A 19 -29.89 -20.20 -6.48
N ALA A 20 -30.11 -21.24 -5.68
CA ALA A 20 -29.60 -21.28 -4.32
C ALA A 20 -28.07 -21.40 -4.27
N LYS A 21 -27.45 -22.11 -5.21
CA LYS A 21 -25.99 -22.27 -5.32
C LYS A 21 -25.33 -21.09 -6.05
N TYR A 22 -26.03 -20.51 -7.04
CA TYR A 22 -25.58 -19.43 -7.92
C TYR A 22 -26.65 -18.34 -7.98
N PRO A 23 -26.76 -17.49 -6.93
CA PRO A 23 -27.81 -16.46 -6.86
C PRO A 23 -27.70 -15.40 -7.96
N ASP A 24 -26.49 -15.16 -8.47
CA ASP A 24 -26.19 -14.11 -9.45
C ASP A 24 -26.27 -14.58 -10.92
N ARG A 25 -26.57 -15.87 -11.18
CA ARG A 25 -26.69 -16.42 -12.54
C ARG A 25 -28.15 -16.55 -12.98
N GLU A 26 -28.45 -16.06 -14.18
CA GLU A 26 -29.75 -16.23 -14.81
C GLU A 26 -29.77 -17.44 -15.75
N PHE A 27 -30.65 -18.40 -15.48
CA PHE A 27 -30.84 -19.61 -16.29
C PHE A 27 -32.08 -19.44 -17.18
N VAL A 28 -31.96 -18.56 -18.19
CA VAL A 28 -33.07 -18.12 -19.05
C VAL A 28 -33.41 -19.13 -20.13
N ASP A 29 -32.41 -19.89 -20.61
CA ASP A 29 -32.56 -20.91 -21.64
C ASP A 29 -31.98 -22.27 -21.22
N ASP A 30 -32.22 -23.28 -22.06
CA ASP A 30 -31.76 -24.65 -21.81
C ASP A 30 -30.24 -24.77 -21.94
N GLU A 31 -29.61 -23.97 -22.80
CA GLU A 31 -28.17 -23.99 -23.01
C GLU A 31 -27.40 -23.48 -21.77
N ALA A 32 -27.83 -22.37 -21.17
CA ALA A 32 -27.24 -21.87 -19.93
C ALA A 32 -27.49 -22.83 -18.76
N LEU A 33 -28.66 -23.47 -18.71
CA LEU A 33 -29.00 -24.44 -17.69
C LEU A 33 -28.12 -25.69 -17.79
N PHE A 34 -28.02 -26.29 -18.99
CA PHE A 34 -27.20 -27.49 -19.20
C PHE A 34 -25.70 -27.21 -19.18
N GLY A 35 -25.26 -26.02 -19.61
CA GLY A 35 -23.88 -25.57 -19.50
C GLY A 35 -23.41 -25.50 -18.05
N GLN A 36 -24.19 -24.85 -17.17
CA GLN A 36 -23.87 -24.81 -15.74
C GLN A 36 -23.85 -26.21 -15.10
N ILE A 37 -24.74 -27.09 -15.52
CA ILE A 37 -24.79 -28.45 -15.01
C ILE A 37 -23.50 -29.20 -15.40
N ASN A 38 -23.05 -29.07 -16.64
CA ASN A 38 -21.79 -29.67 -17.09
C ASN A 38 -20.59 -29.07 -16.32
N ASP A 39 -20.52 -27.74 -16.18
CA ASP A 39 -19.46 -27.10 -15.39
C ASP A 39 -19.45 -27.62 -13.94
N ASP A 40 -20.62 -27.79 -13.32
CA ASP A 40 -20.73 -28.35 -11.97
C ASP A 40 -20.23 -29.80 -11.92
N TYR A 41 -20.59 -30.63 -12.90
CA TYR A 41 -20.12 -32.02 -12.98
C TYR A 41 -18.61 -32.09 -13.18
N ASP A 42 -18.05 -31.32 -14.11
CA ASP A 42 -16.61 -31.28 -14.35
C ASP A 42 -15.85 -30.81 -13.09
N ASN A 43 -16.38 -29.81 -12.39
CA ASN A 43 -15.80 -29.35 -11.12
C ASN A 43 -15.88 -30.43 -10.04
N TYR A 44 -17.00 -31.14 -9.90
CA TYR A 44 -17.12 -32.23 -8.94
C TYR A 44 -16.18 -33.39 -9.26
N ASP A 45 -16.03 -33.75 -10.53
CA ASP A 45 -15.11 -34.80 -10.96
C ASP A 45 -13.66 -34.39 -10.68
N GLN A 46 -13.31 -33.12 -10.93
CA GLN A 46 -11.99 -32.59 -10.60
C GLN A 46 -11.74 -32.57 -9.08
N GLU A 47 -12.69 -32.07 -8.29
CA GLU A 47 -12.59 -32.08 -6.83
C GLU A 47 -12.46 -33.50 -6.29
N LEU A 48 -13.28 -34.43 -6.78
CA LEU A 48 -13.24 -35.83 -6.39
C LEU A 48 -11.90 -36.49 -6.73
N SER A 49 -11.38 -36.26 -7.95
CA SER A 49 -10.05 -36.72 -8.35
C SER A 49 -8.98 -36.18 -7.40
N ASN A 50 -9.03 -34.88 -7.08
CA ASN A 50 -8.09 -34.26 -6.14
C ASN A 50 -8.21 -34.84 -4.71
N TYR A 51 -9.42 -35.16 -4.25
CA TYR A 51 -9.62 -35.84 -2.96
C TYR A 51 -9.03 -37.25 -2.98
N GLN A 52 -9.27 -38.01 -4.04
CA GLN A 52 -8.72 -39.36 -4.21
C GLN A 52 -7.19 -39.34 -4.27
N GLU A 53 -6.59 -38.36 -4.96
CA GLU A 53 -5.14 -38.20 -5.00
C GLU A 53 -4.54 -37.87 -3.63
N ARG A 54 -5.17 -36.95 -2.88
CA ARG A 54 -4.73 -36.62 -1.51
C ARG A 54 -4.89 -37.79 -0.56
N GLU A 55 -6.02 -38.49 -0.63
CA GLU A 55 -6.28 -39.68 0.17
C GLU A 55 -5.28 -40.79 -0.15
N LYS A 56 -5.00 -41.02 -1.43
CA LYS A 56 -3.97 -41.97 -1.87
C LYS A 56 -2.60 -41.58 -1.35
N SER A 57 -2.19 -40.32 -1.50
CA SER A 57 -0.90 -39.84 -0.98
C SER A 57 -0.79 -40.02 0.53
N LEU A 58 -1.85 -39.77 1.28
CA LEU A 58 -1.88 -39.95 2.73
C LEU A 58 -1.84 -41.43 3.11
N SER A 59 -2.59 -42.26 2.40
CA SER A 59 -2.62 -43.72 2.56
C SER A 59 -1.25 -44.35 2.25
N ASP A 60 -0.62 -43.92 1.16
CA ASP A 60 0.73 -44.34 0.76
C ASP A 60 1.76 -43.92 1.81
N LEU A 61 1.66 -42.68 2.34
CA LEU A 61 2.50 -42.22 3.44
C LEU A 61 2.35 -43.10 4.69
N PHE A 62 1.10 -43.37 5.12
CA PHE A 62 0.82 -44.23 6.27
C PHE A 62 1.28 -45.68 6.06
N SER A 63 1.17 -46.19 4.84
CA SER A 63 1.64 -47.53 4.48
C SER A 63 3.17 -47.60 4.45
N SER A 64 3.84 -46.54 3.98
CA SER A 64 5.30 -46.47 3.90
C SER A 64 5.97 -46.37 5.28
N ASN A 65 5.31 -45.71 6.25
CA ASN A 65 5.80 -45.61 7.62
C ASN A 65 4.65 -45.65 8.63
N PRO A 66 4.32 -46.86 9.15
CA PRO A 66 3.29 -47.02 10.17
C PRO A 66 3.54 -46.22 11.46
N ARG A 67 4.82 -45.92 11.79
CA ARG A 67 5.16 -45.09 12.96
C ARG A 67 4.77 -43.62 12.75
N SER A 68 4.93 -43.10 11.53
CA SER A 68 4.49 -41.74 11.16
C SER A 68 2.97 -41.60 11.16
N ALA A 69 2.25 -42.64 10.74
CA ALA A 69 0.79 -42.67 10.86
C ALA A 69 0.33 -42.61 12.32
N ALA A 70 0.93 -43.44 13.18
CA ALA A 70 0.64 -43.44 14.61
C ALA A 70 1.02 -42.11 15.27
N PHE A 71 2.12 -41.48 14.85
CA PHE A 71 2.50 -40.14 15.30
C PHE A 71 1.42 -39.09 15.02
N LEU A 72 0.93 -39.03 13.78
CA LEU A 72 -0.09 -38.06 13.38
C LEU A 72 -1.42 -38.30 14.10
N MET A 73 -1.78 -39.56 14.36
CA MET A 73 -2.97 -39.89 15.14
C MET A 73 -2.83 -39.50 16.61
N ASP A 74 -1.68 -39.77 17.24
CA ASP A 74 -1.45 -39.40 18.63
C ASP A 74 -1.43 -37.88 18.81
N TRP A 75 -0.81 -37.16 17.87
CA TRP A 75 -0.84 -35.69 17.85
C TRP A 75 -2.27 -35.16 17.70
N ARG A 76 -3.07 -35.72 16.78
CA ARG A 76 -4.48 -35.38 16.63
C ARG A 76 -5.28 -35.65 17.92
N ASN A 77 -4.91 -36.67 18.68
CA ASN A 77 -5.54 -37.02 19.96
C ASN A 77 -5.06 -36.15 21.15
N GLY A 78 -4.22 -35.14 20.87
CA GLY A 78 -3.77 -34.16 21.87
C GLY A 78 -2.43 -34.49 22.52
N GLU A 79 -1.68 -35.48 22.02
CA GLU A 79 -0.30 -35.69 22.46
C GLU A 79 0.61 -34.56 21.97
N ASP A 80 1.55 -34.16 22.81
CA ASP A 80 2.59 -33.19 22.43
C ASP A 80 3.43 -33.76 21.26
N PRO A 81 3.53 -33.04 20.13
CA PRO A 81 4.19 -33.53 18.93
C PRO A 81 5.71 -33.73 19.12
N ILE A 82 6.35 -33.02 20.04
CA ILE A 82 7.78 -33.20 20.33
C ILE A 82 7.98 -34.47 21.16
N ILE A 83 7.14 -34.69 22.17
CA ILE A 83 7.17 -35.92 22.99
C ILE A 83 6.87 -37.15 22.11
N GLY A 84 5.84 -37.07 21.27
CA GLY A 84 5.46 -38.13 20.34
C GLY A 84 6.58 -38.45 19.33
N MET A 85 7.27 -37.42 18.82
CA MET A 85 8.38 -37.57 17.89
C MET A 85 9.58 -38.28 18.55
N ILE A 86 10.00 -37.84 19.75
CA ILE A 86 11.09 -38.48 20.49
C ILE A 86 10.74 -39.94 20.81
N ARG A 87 9.51 -40.21 21.24
CA ARG A 87 9.08 -41.57 21.61
C ARG A 87 9.08 -42.54 20.42
N LYS A 88 8.73 -42.07 19.21
CA LYS A 88 8.58 -42.94 18.02
C LYS A 88 9.82 -42.98 17.13
N PHE A 89 10.62 -41.91 17.13
CA PHE A 89 11.77 -41.73 16.24
C PHE A 89 13.09 -41.45 16.97
N GLY A 90 13.10 -41.37 18.30
CA GLY A 90 14.29 -41.06 19.11
C GLY A 90 15.49 -41.97 18.84
N ASP A 91 15.24 -43.26 18.60
CA ASP A 91 16.31 -44.21 18.27
C ASP A 91 16.82 -44.02 16.84
N ASP A 92 15.97 -43.59 15.90
CA ASP A 92 16.39 -43.23 14.55
C ASP A 92 17.25 -41.96 14.58
N PHE A 93 16.94 -40.98 15.44
CA PHE A 93 17.79 -39.80 15.64
C PHE A 93 19.17 -40.18 16.18
N LYS A 94 19.24 -41.10 17.16
CA LYS A 94 20.53 -41.61 17.66
C LYS A 94 21.30 -42.34 16.56
N ALA A 95 20.63 -43.20 15.79
CA ALA A 95 21.27 -43.91 14.68
C ALA A 95 21.76 -42.97 13.57
N VAL A 96 21.07 -41.87 13.31
CA VAL A 96 21.51 -40.81 12.38
C VAL A 96 22.74 -40.07 12.91
N LEU A 97 22.81 -39.82 14.22
CA LEU A 97 23.97 -39.21 14.87
C LEU A 97 25.19 -40.13 14.84
N ASP A 98 24.98 -41.45 14.88
CA ASP A 98 26.05 -42.45 14.84
C ASP A 98 26.50 -42.83 13.41
N ASP A 99 25.74 -42.46 12.36
CA ASP A 99 26.05 -42.75 10.95
C ASP A 99 26.84 -41.59 10.30
N PRO A 100 28.15 -41.76 10.00
CA PRO A 100 28.99 -40.72 9.41
C PRO A 100 28.46 -40.18 8.07
N LYS A 101 27.68 -40.97 7.31
CA LYS A 101 27.10 -40.52 6.02
C LYS A 101 25.88 -39.63 6.20
N LYS A 102 25.20 -39.70 7.34
CA LYS A 102 24.01 -38.89 7.63
C LYS A 102 24.30 -37.72 8.55
N GLN A 103 25.46 -37.72 9.22
CA GLN A 103 25.98 -36.58 9.97
C GLN A 103 26.10 -35.31 9.13
N GLU A 104 26.44 -35.42 7.84
CA GLU A 104 26.51 -34.25 6.94
C GLU A 104 25.14 -33.59 6.76
N ALA A 105 24.09 -34.38 6.56
CA ALA A 105 22.71 -33.88 6.44
C ALA A 105 22.22 -33.26 7.76
N PHE A 106 22.57 -33.88 8.91
CA PHE A 106 22.25 -33.32 10.22
C PHE A 106 23.00 -32.01 10.50
N ALA A 107 24.29 -31.94 10.14
CA ALA A 107 25.10 -30.74 10.28
C ALA A 107 24.59 -29.61 9.38
N ALA A 108 24.16 -29.92 8.15
CA ALA A 108 23.54 -28.95 7.24
C ALA A 108 22.23 -28.39 7.83
N ALA A 109 21.32 -29.25 8.30
CA ALA A 109 20.08 -28.82 8.94
C ALA A 109 20.32 -28.00 10.22
N SER A 110 21.32 -28.40 11.03
CA SER A 110 21.72 -27.66 12.24
C SER A 110 22.31 -26.29 11.90
N LYS A 111 23.11 -26.21 10.83
CA LYS A 111 23.68 -24.95 10.34
C LYS A 111 22.58 -24.02 9.83
N GLU A 112 21.63 -24.52 9.05
CA GLU A 112 20.49 -23.73 8.56
C GLU A 112 19.64 -23.18 9.71
N TYR A 113 19.39 -24.00 10.74
CA TYR A 113 18.72 -23.55 11.97
C TYR A 113 19.53 -22.44 12.66
N ALA A 114 20.85 -22.65 12.86
CA ALA A 114 21.71 -21.68 13.51
C ALA A 114 21.82 -20.36 12.73
N GLU A 115 21.90 -20.42 11.39
CA GLU A 115 21.92 -19.25 10.52
C GLU A 115 20.61 -18.47 10.60
N ARG A 116 19.46 -19.14 10.58
CA ARG A 116 18.15 -18.49 10.75
C ARG A 116 18.04 -17.79 12.11
N VAL A 117 18.41 -18.48 13.19
CA VAL A 117 18.37 -17.90 14.55
C VAL A 117 19.34 -16.73 14.68
N ALA A 118 20.53 -16.82 14.08
CA ALA A 118 21.50 -15.73 14.07
C ALA A 118 20.99 -14.52 13.27
N GLN A 119 20.39 -14.75 12.10
CA GLN A 119 19.77 -13.68 11.30
C GLN A 119 18.61 -13.03 12.05
N GLU A 120 17.70 -13.80 12.63
CA GLU A 120 16.60 -13.28 13.45
C GLU A 120 17.11 -12.42 14.61
N LYS A 121 18.18 -12.87 15.28
CA LYS A 121 18.80 -12.11 16.37
C LYS A 121 19.47 -10.82 15.90
N ASP A 122 20.19 -10.84 14.78
CA ASP A 122 20.82 -9.64 14.20
C ASP A 122 19.75 -8.63 13.74
N PHE A 123 18.67 -9.10 13.09
CA PHE A 123 17.53 -8.26 12.74
C PHE A 123 16.88 -7.62 13.97
N GLU A 124 16.66 -8.39 15.04
CA GLU A 124 16.08 -7.88 16.29
C GLU A 124 17.01 -6.85 16.96
N GLU A 125 18.31 -7.14 17.07
CA GLU A 125 19.29 -6.20 17.64
C GLU A 125 19.36 -4.89 16.85
N GLN A 126 19.39 -4.96 15.51
CA GLN A 126 19.36 -3.79 14.65
C GLN A 126 18.04 -3.02 14.78
N TYR A 127 16.91 -3.72 14.84
CA TYR A 127 15.61 -3.10 15.04
C TYR A 127 15.54 -2.32 16.36
N GLN A 128 15.96 -2.94 17.47
CA GLN A 128 15.98 -2.29 18.79
C GLN A 128 16.93 -1.07 18.83
N LYS A 129 18.10 -1.19 18.20
CA LYS A 129 19.04 -0.08 18.07
C LYS A 129 18.42 1.08 17.29
N ASN A 130 17.81 0.80 16.13
CA ASN A 130 17.18 1.82 15.28
C ASN A 130 16.01 2.52 15.99
N ILE A 131 15.18 1.78 16.74
CA ILE A 131 14.09 2.38 17.54
C ILE A 131 14.65 3.29 18.62
N THR A 132 15.69 2.86 19.33
CA THR A 132 16.33 3.67 20.37
C THR A 132 16.93 4.96 19.80
N GLU A 133 17.61 4.88 18.65
CA GLU A 133 18.16 6.05 17.94
C GLU A 133 17.05 6.97 17.42
N THR A 134 15.94 6.40 16.95
CA THR A 134 14.76 7.18 16.51
C THR A 134 14.16 7.96 17.67
N LEU A 135 14.03 7.35 18.87
CA LEU A 135 13.54 8.05 20.07
C LEU A 135 14.43 9.23 20.45
N VAL A 136 15.75 9.07 20.41
CA VAL A 136 16.69 10.18 20.65
C VAL A 136 16.53 11.29 19.62
N THR A 137 16.30 10.93 18.35
CA THR A 137 16.07 11.89 17.27
C THR A 137 14.79 12.70 17.50
N ILE A 138 13.71 12.03 17.90
CA ILE A 138 12.43 12.65 18.26
C ILE A 138 12.61 13.62 19.44
N GLU A 139 13.29 13.20 20.52
CA GLU A 139 13.56 14.06 21.67
C GLU A 139 14.37 15.32 21.32
N ASN A 140 15.30 15.22 20.36
CA ASN A 140 16.07 16.36 19.91
C ASN A 140 15.22 17.31 19.04
N LEU A 141 14.39 16.77 18.14
CA LEU A 141 13.45 17.56 17.33
C LEU A 141 12.47 18.36 18.21
N GLN A 142 11.93 17.75 19.27
CA GLN A 142 11.05 18.45 20.22
C GLN A 142 11.75 19.65 20.88
N LYS A 143 13.05 19.50 21.22
CA LYS A 143 13.85 20.56 21.85
C LYS A 143 14.23 21.67 20.86
N GLU A 144 14.52 21.32 19.61
CA GLU A 144 15.03 22.25 18.59
C GLU A 144 13.90 23.03 17.90
N GLU A 145 12.81 22.37 17.55
CA GLU A 145 11.73 22.96 16.73
C GLU A 145 10.49 23.34 17.55
N SER A 146 10.51 23.14 18.88
CA SER A 146 9.37 23.41 19.78
C SER A 146 8.09 22.70 19.34
N ILE A 147 8.21 21.52 18.75
CA ILE A 147 7.10 20.66 18.34
C ILE A 147 6.51 20.00 19.58
N ASP A 148 5.18 20.01 19.72
CA ASP A 148 4.50 19.37 20.84
C ASP A 148 4.37 17.84 20.68
N ASP A 149 4.11 17.13 21.78
CA ASP A 149 3.99 15.68 21.80
C ASP A 149 2.87 15.16 20.87
N SER A 150 1.77 15.91 20.73
CA SER A 150 0.63 15.51 19.88
C SER A 150 0.97 15.60 18.40
N GLU A 151 1.72 16.63 18.01
CA GLU A 151 2.18 16.79 16.63
C GLU A 151 3.19 15.70 16.24
N ILE A 152 4.07 15.31 17.17
CA ILE A 152 5.00 14.18 17.00
C ILE A 152 4.24 12.87 16.83
N ASP A 153 3.22 12.62 17.65
CA ASP A 153 2.39 11.42 17.55
C ASP A 153 1.69 11.35 16.19
N ASP A 154 1.16 12.47 15.69
CA ASP A 154 0.52 12.55 14.37
C ASP A 154 1.52 12.30 13.23
N ILE A 155 2.73 12.87 13.31
CA ILE A 155 3.82 12.64 12.35
C ILE A 155 4.24 11.17 12.34
N MET A 156 4.44 10.57 13.51
CA MET A 156 4.86 9.18 13.62
C MET A 156 3.78 8.20 13.16
N ALA A 157 2.52 8.45 13.52
CA ALA A 157 1.39 7.66 13.03
C ALA A 157 1.30 7.72 11.50
N PHE A 158 1.53 8.89 10.92
CA PHE A 158 1.59 9.08 9.48
C PHE A 158 2.73 8.30 8.81
N LEU A 159 3.96 8.38 9.35
CA LEU A 159 5.13 7.65 8.84
C LEU A 159 4.93 6.12 8.91
N ILE A 160 4.37 5.62 10.01
CA ILE A 160 4.03 4.20 10.17
C ILE A 160 2.98 3.77 9.13
N GLY A 161 2.01 4.63 8.83
CA GLY A 161 1.02 4.41 7.78
C GLY A 161 1.66 4.20 6.40
N ILE A 162 2.58 5.09 6.02
CA ILE A 162 3.33 4.96 4.75
C ILE A 162 4.14 3.65 4.72
N MET A 163 4.85 3.34 5.81
CA MET A 163 5.67 2.14 5.90
C MET A 163 4.82 0.87 5.76
N LYS A 164 3.65 0.81 6.42
CA LYS A 164 2.72 -0.32 6.31
C LYS A 164 2.24 -0.53 4.87
N ASP A 165 1.89 0.55 4.18
CA ASP A 165 1.48 0.49 2.78
C ASP A 165 2.63 0.07 1.86
N ALA A 166 3.86 0.54 2.12
CA ALA A 166 5.06 0.15 1.39
C ALA A 166 5.42 -1.34 1.58
N ILE A 167 5.31 -1.88 2.79
CA ILE A 167 5.50 -3.32 3.08
C ILE A 167 4.51 -4.17 2.28
N LEU A 168 3.28 -3.68 2.06
CA LEU A 168 2.25 -4.34 1.27
C LEU A 168 2.34 -4.05 -0.24
N GLY A 169 3.32 -3.26 -0.69
CA GLY A 169 3.50 -2.86 -2.08
C GLY A 169 2.42 -1.91 -2.62
N LYS A 170 1.71 -1.20 -1.74
CA LYS A 170 0.60 -0.30 -2.09
C LYS A 170 1.06 1.16 -2.10
N PHE A 171 1.28 1.72 -3.28
CA PHE A 171 1.52 3.16 -3.44
C PHE A 171 0.28 3.82 -4.06
N SER A 172 -0.58 4.37 -3.21
CA SER A 172 -1.78 5.07 -3.64
C SER A 172 -1.43 6.36 -4.39
N LYS A 173 -2.36 6.84 -5.22
CA LYS A 173 -2.23 8.13 -5.91
C LYS A 173 -2.04 9.26 -4.90
N GLU A 174 -2.74 9.17 -3.78
CA GLU A 174 -2.70 10.10 -2.66
C GLU A 174 -1.29 10.17 -2.07
N SER A 175 -0.64 9.03 -1.77
CA SER A 175 0.74 8.99 -1.24
C SER A 175 1.76 9.56 -2.24
N ILE A 176 1.59 9.28 -3.54
CA ILE A 176 2.47 9.82 -4.59
C ILE A 176 2.32 11.34 -4.70
N LEU A 177 1.08 11.85 -4.67
CA LEU A 177 0.82 13.29 -4.72
C LEU A 177 1.34 14.00 -3.46
N MET A 178 1.28 13.34 -2.31
CA MET A 178 1.81 13.87 -1.07
C MET A 178 3.34 13.96 -1.09
N ALA A 179 4.03 12.90 -1.52
CA ALA A 179 5.47 12.93 -1.72
C ALA A 179 5.88 14.03 -2.72
N ARG A 180 5.12 14.20 -3.81
CA ARG A 180 5.35 15.30 -4.77
C ARG A 180 5.23 16.68 -4.12
N LYS A 181 4.25 16.89 -3.23
CA LYS A 181 4.09 18.15 -2.49
C LYS A 181 5.22 18.36 -1.50
N ALA A 182 5.62 17.33 -0.76
CA ALA A 182 6.75 17.41 0.17
C ALA A 182 8.05 17.81 -0.54
N ILE A 183 8.33 17.24 -1.72
CA ILE A 183 9.53 17.56 -2.51
C ILE A 183 9.55 19.01 -3.02
N ASN A 184 8.40 19.57 -3.40
CA ASN A 184 8.31 20.91 -3.97
C ASN A 184 7.88 21.99 -2.96
N HIS A 185 7.78 21.65 -1.68
CA HIS A 185 7.18 22.50 -0.65
C HIS A 185 7.76 23.92 -0.67
N ASP A 186 9.09 24.05 -0.56
CA ASP A 186 9.75 25.35 -0.45
C ASP A 186 9.63 26.19 -1.73
N VAL A 187 9.71 25.53 -2.89
CA VAL A 187 9.57 26.18 -4.20
C VAL A 187 8.14 26.66 -4.41
N ASP A 188 7.14 25.85 -4.06
CA ASP A 188 5.74 26.20 -4.19
C ASP A 188 5.37 27.37 -3.25
N VAL A 189 5.93 27.42 -2.04
CA VAL A 189 5.75 28.53 -1.10
C VAL A 189 6.40 29.81 -1.61
N GLU A 190 7.65 29.76 -2.09
CA GLU A 190 8.35 30.94 -2.62
C GLU A 190 7.62 31.53 -3.84
N ILE A 191 7.16 30.68 -4.76
CA ILE A 191 6.38 31.09 -5.92
C ILE A 191 5.05 31.73 -5.47
N ALA A 192 4.36 31.13 -4.49
CA ALA A 192 3.11 31.65 -3.97
C ALA A 192 3.28 33.02 -3.30
N ASP A 193 4.38 33.23 -2.56
CA ASP A 193 4.72 34.50 -1.93
C ASP A 193 5.02 35.58 -2.98
N HIS A 194 5.84 35.27 -3.98
CA HIS A 194 6.14 36.21 -5.06
C HIS A 194 4.88 36.56 -5.87
N GLU A 195 4.05 35.57 -6.22
CA GLU A 195 2.79 35.81 -6.92
C GLU A 195 1.83 36.63 -6.05
N GLY A 196 1.78 36.35 -4.74
CA GLY A 196 1.02 37.10 -3.75
C GLY A 196 1.46 38.56 -3.67
N GLU A 197 2.76 38.82 -3.64
CA GLU A 197 3.31 40.18 -3.62
C GLU A 197 2.96 40.94 -4.90
N VAL A 198 3.17 40.33 -6.07
CA VAL A 198 2.83 40.93 -7.37
C VAL A 198 1.33 41.22 -7.45
N ARG A 199 0.47 40.30 -7.00
CA ARG A 199 -0.98 40.48 -6.95
C ARG A 199 -1.38 41.59 -5.97
N GLY A 200 -0.71 41.70 -4.83
CA GLY A 200 -0.90 42.77 -3.85
C GLY A 200 -0.54 44.15 -4.40
N ARG A 201 0.63 44.27 -5.04
CA ARG A 201 1.08 45.50 -5.72
C ARG A 201 0.09 45.91 -6.82
N ASN A 202 -0.33 44.97 -7.66
CA ASN A 202 -1.29 45.22 -8.73
C ASN A 202 -2.66 45.65 -8.21
N SER A 203 -3.14 45.07 -7.11
CA SER A 203 -4.39 45.47 -6.46
C SER A 203 -4.31 46.89 -5.89
N LYS A 204 -3.21 47.24 -5.22
CA LYS A 204 -2.97 48.60 -4.69
C LYS A 204 -2.91 49.65 -5.81
N ILE A 205 -2.27 49.33 -6.93
CA ILE A 205 -2.23 50.19 -8.12
C ILE A 205 -3.64 50.41 -8.68
N LYS A 206 -4.44 49.34 -8.83
CA LYS A 206 -5.84 49.44 -9.29
C LYS A 206 -6.70 50.27 -8.32
N GLU A 207 -6.52 50.11 -7.01
CA GLU A 207 -7.24 50.90 -6.00
C GLU A 207 -6.86 52.39 -6.06
N ASN A 208 -5.57 52.70 -6.14
CA ASN A 208 -5.08 54.07 -6.27
C ASN A 208 -5.56 54.74 -7.57
N LEU A 209 -5.54 54.02 -8.70
CA LEU A 209 -6.09 54.50 -9.97
C LEU A 209 -7.60 54.77 -9.87
N ARG A 210 -8.34 53.94 -9.14
CA ARG A 210 -9.78 54.13 -8.90
C ARG A 210 -10.07 55.34 -8.01
N LYS A 211 -9.29 55.55 -6.94
CA LYS A 211 -9.38 56.74 -6.07
C LYS A 211 -8.96 58.02 -6.81
N SER A 212 -7.90 57.97 -7.62
CA SER A 212 -7.45 59.10 -8.43
C SER A 212 -8.49 59.52 -9.49
N ARG A 213 -9.29 58.59 -10.01
CA ARG A 213 -10.43 58.90 -10.90
C ARG A 213 -11.65 59.49 -10.16
N GLN A 214 -11.74 59.33 -8.85
CA GLN A 214 -12.81 59.90 -8.01
C GLN A 214 -12.49 61.33 -7.52
N ASN A 215 -11.27 61.83 -7.73
CA ASN A 215 -10.94 63.22 -7.43
C ASN A 215 -11.30 64.08 -8.65
N ASP A 216 -12.20 65.05 -8.46
CA ASP A 216 -12.80 65.90 -9.48
C ASP A 216 -11.75 66.86 -10.09
N GLY A 217 -10.97 66.35 -11.04
CA GLY A 217 -10.35 67.06 -12.17
C GLY A 217 -9.49 68.31 -11.92
N THR A 218 -9.33 68.80 -10.70
CA THR A 218 -8.75 70.10 -10.40
C THR A 218 -7.44 69.92 -9.64
N HIS A 219 -6.34 70.18 -10.33
CA HIS A 219 -5.02 70.23 -9.72
C HIS A 219 -4.91 71.46 -8.81
N GLN A 220 -4.35 71.29 -7.61
CA GLN A 220 -4.03 72.40 -6.71
C GLN A 220 -2.86 73.21 -7.31
N LEU A 221 -3.20 74.35 -7.92
CA LEU A 221 -2.24 75.31 -8.46
C LEU A 221 -1.80 76.27 -7.36
N ASN A 222 -0.80 75.87 -6.56
CA ASN A 222 0.04 76.85 -5.86
C ASN A 222 1.21 77.20 -6.76
N GLY A 223 1.21 78.46 -7.22
CA GLY A 223 2.05 78.94 -8.29
C GLY A 223 3.51 79.15 -7.92
N GLN A 224 4.39 78.89 -8.89
CA GLN A 224 5.49 79.79 -9.22
C GLN A 224 5.97 79.53 -10.65
N ASN A 225 6.02 80.61 -11.42
CA ASN A 225 6.36 80.70 -12.83
C ASN A 225 7.85 80.37 -13.06
N GLY A 226 8.19 79.57 -14.08
CA GLY A 226 9.58 79.46 -14.52
C GLY A 226 9.88 78.37 -15.55
N GLY A 227 9.89 78.76 -16.83
CA GLY A 227 10.79 78.17 -17.85
C GLY A 227 10.38 76.84 -18.49
N VAL A 228 9.73 76.91 -19.64
CA VAL A 228 9.59 75.79 -20.57
C VAL A 228 10.97 75.44 -21.14
N ASN A 229 11.56 74.33 -20.70
CA ASN A 229 12.67 73.67 -21.38
C ASN A 229 12.14 72.43 -22.08
N ILE A 230 11.87 72.55 -23.39
CA ILE A 230 11.58 71.39 -24.25
C ILE A 230 12.91 70.63 -24.41
N ARG A 231 13.10 69.58 -23.60
CA ARG A 231 14.16 68.60 -23.86
C ARG A 231 13.80 67.82 -25.13
N GLN A 232 14.48 68.12 -26.23
CA GLN A 232 14.46 67.30 -27.42
C GLN A 232 14.91 65.87 -27.06
N LYS A 233 14.15 64.86 -27.52
CA LYS A 233 14.54 63.45 -27.37
C LYS A 233 15.87 63.23 -28.11
N PRO A 234 16.84 62.50 -27.53
CA PRO A 234 18.03 62.11 -28.27
C PRO A 234 17.62 61.19 -29.42
N LYS A 235 18.01 61.55 -30.65
CA LYS A 235 17.84 60.71 -31.85
C LYS A 235 18.56 59.37 -31.59
N THR A 236 17.89 58.26 -31.87
CA THR A 236 18.47 56.92 -31.77
C THR A 236 19.34 56.64 -33.01
N MET A 237 20.23 55.64 -32.92
CA MET A 237 21.05 55.16 -34.05
C MET A 237 20.19 54.84 -35.30
N PHE A 238 18.96 54.41 -35.09
CA PHE A 238 18.01 54.09 -36.16
C PHE A 238 17.43 55.34 -36.85
N ASP A 239 17.35 56.48 -36.14
CA ASP A 239 16.92 57.75 -36.72
C ASP A 239 18.01 58.39 -37.60
N LEU A 240 19.29 58.10 -37.34
CA LEU A 240 20.43 58.54 -38.15
C LEU A 240 20.61 57.72 -39.44
N ALA A 241 20.24 56.44 -39.42
CA ALA A 241 20.38 55.55 -40.58
C ALA A 241 19.35 55.83 -41.69
N ASN A 242 18.16 56.34 -41.33
CA ASN A 242 17.11 56.71 -42.29
C ASN A 242 17.31 58.09 -42.95
N GLU A 243 18.25 58.91 -42.46
CA GLU A 243 18.60 60.22 -43.05
C GLU A 243 19.72 60.08 -44.12
N ALA A 244 20.30 58.88 -44.29
CA ALA A 244 21.43 58.61 -45.19
C ALA A 244 21.10 57.68 -46.38
N MET A 245 19.81 57.40 -46.63
CA MET A 245 19.28 56.79 -47.86
C MET A 245 18.38 57.78 -48.59
#